data_AF-A0A9E5KW15-F1
#
_entry.id   AF-A0A9E5KW15-F1
#
_cell.length_a   1.000
_cell.length_b   1.000
_cell.length_c   1.000
_cell.angle_alpha   90.00
_cell.angle_beta   90.00
_cell.angle_gamma   90.00
#
_symmetry.space_group_name_H-M   'P 1'
#
loop_
_entity.id
_entity.type
_entity.pdbx_description
1 polymer ?
#
loop_
_entity_poly.entity_id
_entity_poly.type
_entity_poly.pdbx_seq_one_letter_code
_entity_poly.pdbx_strand_id
1 'polypeptide(L)'
;MKLNTILECDFSNKKALVRVDFNVPIKDGVVTDDTRIRAALPTLTYLLEKGAAVIVMSHFGRPKGKKNPEFSMAPIAKRFSELLEKEVLLAPDVIGEEVEKQVSALKAGDVLLLENVRFYAEEEKNDPDFAKSLA
;
A
#
# COMPACT_ATOMS: atom_id res chain seq x y z
N MET A 1 16.90 19.05 -8.35
CA MET A 1 15.46 19.27 -8.07
C MET A 1 15.30 19.27 -6.56
N LYS A 2 14.64 20.28 -5.97
CA LYS A 2 14.30 20.28 -4.55
C LYS A 2 12.87 19.73 -4.43
N LEU A 3 12.72 18.59 -3.77
CA LEU A 3 11.43 17.96 -3.50
C LEU A 3 11.14 18.10 -2.02
N ASN A 4 9.89 18.38 -1.67
CA ASN A 4 9.45 18.33 -0.28
C ASN A 4 9.47 16.88 0.18
N THR A 5 9.93 16.66 1.41
CA THR A 5 9.99 15.34 2.02
C THR A 5 8.94 15.18 3.10
N ILE A 6 8.70 13.94 3.54
CA ILE A 6 7.83 13.64 4.68
C ILE A 6 8.29 14.30 5.99
N LEU A 7 9.54 14.75 6.06
CA LEU A 7 10.11 15.43 7.23
C LEU A 7 9.64 16.89 7.35
N GLU A 8 9.12 17.46 6.26
CA GLU A 8 8.72 18.87 6.16
C GLU A 8 7.20 19.07 6.32
N CYS A 9 6.46 17.98 6.52
CA CYS A 9 5.00 17.98 6.58
C CYS A 9 4.51 17.48 7.95
N ASP A 10 3.42 18.07 8.44
CA ASP A 10 2.70 17.54 9.61
C ASP A 10 1.73 16.44 9.17
N PHE A 11 1.86 15.27 9.78
CA PHE A 11 1.07 14.07 9.50
C PHE A 11 0.13 13.69 10.65
N SER A 12 0.09 14.48 11.73
CA SER A 12 -0.77 14.21 12.89
C SER A 12 -2.24 14.14 12.50
N ASN A 13 -2.89 13.02 12.83
CA ASN A 13 -4.29 12.72 12.51
C ASN A 13 -4.64 12.79 11.01
N LYS A 14 -3.63 12.65 10.13
CA LYS A 14 -3.83 12.60 8.68
C LYS A 14 -3.79 11.18 8.15
N LYS A 15 -4.34 10.98 6.97
CA LYS A 15 -4.21 9.75 6.19
C LYS A 15 -3.13 9.97 5.13
N ALA A 16 -2.10 9.14 5.15
CA ALA A 16 -1.00 9.22 4.21
C ALA A 16 -1.10 8.06 3.21
N LEU A 17 -1.39 8.37 1.94
CA LEU A 17 -1.27 7.42 0.85
C LEU A 17 0.21 7.33 0.42
N VAL A 18 0.80 6.15 0.54
CA VAL A 18 2.22 5.90 0.30
C VAL A 18 2.38 4.87 -0.81
N ARG A 19 2.99 5.31 -1.91
CA ARG A 19 3.44 4.42 -2.99
C ARG A 19 4.76 3.77 -2.59
N VAL A 20 4.78 2.43 -2.51
CA VAL A 20 5.98 1.65 -2.21
C VAL A 20 6.26 0.63 -3.31
N ASP A 21 7.47 0.08 -3.32
CA ASP A 21 7.82 -1.07 -4.17
C ASP A 21 7.79 -2.35 -3.32
N PHE A 22 6.66 -3.05 -3.29
CA PHE A 22 6.53 -4.40 -2.74
C PHE A 22 6.48 -5.48 -3.81
N ASN A 23 7.04 -5.22 -5.00
CA ASN A 23 7.15 -6.25 -6.02
C ASN A 23 8.27 -7.23 -5.66
N VAL A 24 7.93 -8.22 -4.83
CA VAL A 24 8.85 -9.22 -4.25
C VAL A 24 8.61 -10.61 -4.85
N PRO A 25 9.63 -11.48 -4.93
CA PRO A 25 9.41 -12.86 -5.35
C PRO A 25 8.56 -13.63 -4.34
N ILE A 26 7.55 -14.34 -4.86
CA ILE A 26 6.67 -15.21 -4.10
C ILE A 26 6.79 -16.63 -4.66
N LYS A 27 6.91 -17.60 -3.77
CA LYS A 27 6.88 -19.03 -4.10
C LYS A 27 5.91 -19.73 -3.16
N ASP A 28 4.99 -20.52 -3.72
CA ASP A 28 3.99 -21.28 -2.96
C ASP A 28 3.19 -20.41 -1.96
N GLY A 29 2.88 -19.17 -2.36
CA GLY A 29 2.14 -18.21 -1.52
C GLY A 29 2.96 -17.59 -0.38
N VAL A 30 4.29 -17.72 -0.40
CA VAL A 30 5.19 -17.17 0.61
C VAL A 30 6.22 -16.24 -0.04
N VAL A 31 6.46 -15.08 0.57
CA VAL A 31 7.52 -14.14 0.16
C VAL A 31 8.89 -14.78 0.43
N THR A 32 9.72 -14.95 -0.60
CA THR A 32 11.04 -15.58 -0.47
C THR A 32 12.17 -14.58 -0.27
N ASP A 33 11.96 -13.33 -0.69
CA ASP A 33 12.87 -12.22 -0.44
C ASP A 33 12.06 -10.96 -0.13
N ASP A 34 12.15 -10.51 1.11
CA ASP A 34 11.41 -9.37 1.65
C ASP A 34 12.27 -8.09 1.76
N THR A 35 13.44 -8.05 1.11
CA THR A 35 14.36 -6.88 1.14
C THR A 35 13.64 -5.59 0.78
N ARG A 36 12.75 -5.63 -0.21
CA ARG A 36 11.98 -4.46 -0.63
C ARG A 36 10.93 -4.03 0.40
N ILE A 37 10.33 -4.98 1.10
CA ILE A 37 9.37 -4.68 2.19
C ILE A 37 10.12 -3.99 3.32
N ARG A 38 11.26 -4.55 3.74
CA ARG A 38 12.12 -3.98 4.78
C ARG A 38 12.61 -2.58 4.44
N ALA A 39 12.94 -2.33 3.17
CA ALA A 39 13.40 -1.02 2.71
C ALA A 39 12.34 0.08 2.84
N ALA A 40 11.05 -0.25 2.80
CA ALA A 40 9.97 0.73 2.97
C ALA A 40 9.66 1.05 4.44
N LEU A 41 9.97 0.13 5.37
CA LEU A 41 9.60 0.24 6.78
C LEU A 41 10.00 1.57 7.43
N PRO A 42 11.22 2.12 7.23
CA PRO A 42 11.59 3.38 7.88
C PRO A 42 10.66 4.54 7.55
N THR A 43 10.15 4.60 6.31
CA THR A 43 9.20 5.63 5.87
C THR A 43 7.83 5.43 6.51
N LEU A 44 7.35 4.18 6.52
CA LEU A 44 6.04 3.84 7.06
C LEU A 44 6.01 4.02 8.58
N THR A 45 7.03 3.53 9.28
CA THR A 45 7.20 3.71 10.73
C THR A 45 7.25 5.18 11.10
N TYR A 46 8.00 6.02 10.37
CA TYR A 46 8.04 7.46 10.63
C TYR A 46 6.63 8.09 10.57
N LEU A 47 5.84 7.77 9.54
CA LEU A 47 4.48 8.31 9.40
C LEU A 47 3.58 7.87 10.56
N LEU A 48 3.68 6.60 10.96
CA LEU A 48 2.93 6.06 12.10
C LEU A 48 3.31 6.73 13.41
N GLU A 49 4.61 6.94 13.66
CA GLU A 49 5.12 7.65 14.83
C GLU A 49 4.67 9.12 14.86
N LYS A 50 4.46 9.73 13.70
CA LYS A 50 3.88 11.08 13.56
C LYS A 50 2.36 11.12 13.67
N GLY A 51 1.71 9.99 13.96
CA GLY A 51 0.27 9.93 14.19
C GLY A 51 -0.56 9.93 12.92
N ALA A 52 0.01 9.54 11.78
CA ALA A 52 -0.79 9.27 10.59
C ALA A 52 -1.43 7.87 10.64
N ALA A 53 -2.57 7.74 9.96
CA ALA A 53 -3.00 6.48 9.38
C ALA A 53 -2.28 6.29 8.04
N VAL A 54 -1.73 5.10 7.78
CA VAL A 54 -0.93 4.84 6.59
C VAL A 54 -1.69 3.93 5.63
N ILE A 55 -1.86 4.38 4.40
CA ILE A 55 -2.47 3.62 3.31
C ILE A 55 -1.34 3.31 2.34
N VAL A 56 -1.01 2.04 2.16
CA VAL A 56 0.09 1.59 1.33
C VAL A 56 -0.45 1.09 0.00
N MET A 57 0.14 1.54 -1.10
CA MET A 57 -0.15 1.01 -2.43
C MET A 57 1.12 0.52 -3.10
N SER A 58 1.06 -0.66 -3.71
CA SER A 58 2.14 -1.24 -4.50
C SER A 58 1.56 -1.98 -5.70
N HIS A 59 2.40 -2.24 -6.69
CA HIS A 59 2.12 -3.25 -7.69
C HIS A 59 2.83 -4.56 -7.30
N PHE A 60 2.33 -5.66 -7.83
CA PHE A 60 3.00 -6.96 -7.77
C PHE A 60 2.89 -7.68 -9.12
N GLY A 61 4.02 -8.09 -9.68
CA GLY A 61 4.07 -8.76 -10.97
C GLY A 61 3.43 -7.95 -12.11
N ARG A 62 2.83 -8.66 -13.07
CA ARG A 62 2.22 -8.10 -14.28
C ARG A 62 0.87 -8.77 -14.58
N PRO A 63 -0.18 -8.44 -13.83
CA PRO A 63 -1.53 -9.00 -14.04
C PRO A 63 -2.24 -8.50 -15.31
N LYS A 64 -1.68 -7.52 -16.05
CA LYS A 64 -2.23 -6.97 -17.29
C LYS A 64 -3.67 -6.44 -17.14
N GLY A 65 -3.97 -5.75 -16.04
CA GLY A 65 -5.30 -5.18 -15.78
C GLY A 65 -6.38 -6.20 -15.47
N LYS A 66 -6.00 -7.40 -14.98
CA LYS A 66 -6.95 -8.45 -14.58
C LYS A 66 -6.71 -8.87 -13.15
N LYS A 67 -7.78 -8.91 -12.36
CA LYS A 67 -7.76 -9.47 -11.00
C LYS A 67 -7.47 -10.97 -11.07
N ASN A 68 -6.34 -11.39 -10.53
CA ASN A 68 -5.94 -12.79 -10.43
C ASN A 68 -5.39 -13.04 -9.01
N PRO A 69 -5.89 -14.04 -8.27
CA PRO A 69 -5.37 -14.42 -6.96
C PRO A 69 -3.85 -14.65 -6.91
N GLU A 70 -3.22 -15.12 -8.00
CA GLU A 70 -1.76 -15.31 -8.07
C GLU A 70 -0.97 -14.01 -7.93
N PHE A 71 -1.57 -12.88 -8.28
CA PHE A 71 -0.96 -11.55 -8.19
C PHE A 71 -1.58 -10.74 -7.04
N SER A 72 -2.28 -11.37 -6.09
CA SER A 72 -2.80 -10.70 -4.90
C SER A 72 -1.66 -10.27 -3.97
N MET A 73 -1.90 -9.17 -3.26
CA MET A 73 -1.04 -8.65 -2.21
C MET A 73 -1.16 -9.43 -0.89
N ALA A 74 -2.04 -10.43 -0.77
CA ALA A 74 -2.26 -11.15 0.49
C ALA A 74 -0.99 -11.78 1.12
N PRO A 75 -0.10 -12.47 0.38
CA PRO A 75 1.15 -12.98 0.95
C PRO A 75 2.07 -11.85 1.43
N ILE A 76 2.07 -10.72 0.71
CA ILE A 76 2.86 -9.53 1.01
C ILE A 76 2.31 -8.85 2.26
N ALA A 77 0.98 -8.74 2.39
CA ALA A 77 0.29 -8.20 3.56
C ALA A 77 0.70 -8.96 4.82
N LYS A 78 0.67 -10.29 4.76
CA LYS A 78 1.10 -11.15 5.86
C LYS A 78 2.56 -10.88 6.25
N ARG A 79 3.48 -10.92 5.29
CA ARG A 79 4.91 -10.68 5.57
C ARG A 79 5.17 -9.26 6.08
N PHE A 80 4.48 -8.28 5.52
CA PHE A 80 4.59 -6.89 5.94
C PHE A 80 4.08 -6.69 7.37
N SER A 81 2.96 -7.31 7.74
CA SER A 81 2.45 -7.31 9.12
C SER A 81 3.43 -7.93 10.11
N GLU A 82 4.05 -9.07 9.76
CA GLU A 82 5.09 -9.70 10.57
C GLU A 82 6.30 -8.78 10.79
N LEU A 83 6.78 -8.11 9.74
CA LEU A 83 7.94 -7.23 9.80
C LEU A 83 7.67 -5.89 10.49
N LEU A 84 6.45 -5.38 10.40
CA LEU A 84 6.03 -4.16 11.07
C LEU A 84 5.69 -4.40 12.55
N GLU A 85 5.56 -5.68 12.96
CA GLU A 85 5.10 -6.09 14.29
C GLU A 85 3.74 -5.46 14.63
N LYS A 86 2.90 -5.28 13.61
CA LYS A 86 1.60 -4.62 13.70
C LYS A 86 0.62 -5.23 12.73
N GLU A 87 -0.66 -5.23 13.09
CA GLU A 87 -1.73 -5.60 12.18
C GLU A 87 -1.72 -4.68 10.95
N VAL A 88 -1.67 -5.30 9.78
CA VAL A 88 -1.85 -4.64 8.49
C VAL A 88 -3.11 -5.21 7.86
N LEU A 89 -4.11 -4.36 7.67
CA LEU A 89 -5.33 -4.76 6.97
C LEU A 89 -5.06 -4.78 5.47
N LEU A 90 -5.52 -5.84 4.79
CA LEU A 90 -5.55 -5.87 3.33
C LEU A 90 -6.94 -5.42 2.84
N ALA A 91 -6.97 -4.38 2.03
CA ALA A 91 -8.20 -3.94 1.39
C ALA A 91 -8.68 -4.98 0.37
N PRO A 92 -10.00 -5.16 0.19
CA PRO A 92 -10.54 -6.11 -0.79
C PRO A 92 -10.25 -5.70 -2.24
N ASP A 93 -9.86 -4.44 -2.46
CA ASP A 93 -9.59 -3.86 -3.76
C ASP A 93 -8.68 -2.62 -3.64
N VAL A 94 -8.40 -1.96 -4.75
CA VAL A 94 -7.65 -0.70 -4.83
C VAL A 94 -8.57 0.52 -4.70
N ILE A 95 -9.78 0.43 -5.26
CA ILE A 95 -10.80 1.50 -5.28
C ILE A 95 -12.19 0.90 -5.03
N GLY A 96 -13.16 1.75 -4.71
CA GLY A 96 -14.58 1.40 -4.53
C GLY A 96 -15.08 1.63 -3.11
N GLU A 97 -16.41 1.58 -2.94
CA GLU A 97 -17.08 1.98 -1.69
C GLU A 97 -16.56 1.25 -0.45
N GLU A 98 -16.20 -0.03 -0.55
CA GLU A 98 -15.69 -0.80 0.58
C GLU A 98 -14.29 -0.33 0.99
N VAL A 99 -13.44 -0.01 0.01
CA VAL A 99 -12.10 0.56 0.27
C VAL A 99 -12.25 1.95 0.90
N GLU A 100 -13.16 2.78 0.40
CA GLU A 100 -13.44 4.10 0.96
C GLU A 100 -13.94 4.02 2.41
N LYS A 101 -14.78 3.03 2.73
CA LYS A 101 -15.24 2.77 4.11
C LYS A 101 -14.09 2.37 5.01
N GLN A 102 -13.23 1.44 4.57
CA GLN A 102 -12.05 1.03 5.34
C GLN A 102 -11.10 2.19 5.57
N VAL A 103 -10.75 2.94 4.52
CA VAL A 103 -9.93 4.16 4.60
C VAL A 103 -10.56 5.19 5.54
N SER A 104 -11.88 5.37 5.48
CA SER A 104 -12.62 6.30 6.34
C SER A 104 -12.52 5.92 7.82
N ALA A 105 -12.56 4.62 8.12
CA ALA A 105 -12.51 4.07 9.47
C ALA A 105 -11.10 4.05 10.10
N LEU A 106 -10.03 4.21 9.29
CA LEU A 106 -8.66 4.23 9.80
C LEU A 106 -8.43 5.34 10.83
N LYS A 107 -7.78 4.96 11.92
CA LYS A 107 -7.33 5.83 13.01
C LYS A 107 -5.82 6.04 12.92
N ALA A 108 -5.34 7.06 13.62
CA ALA A 108 -3.91 7.32 13.74
C ALA A 108 -3.17 6.04 14.21
N GLY A 109 -2.14 5.64 13.47
CA GLY A 109 -1.39 4.42 13.70
C GLY A 109 -1.92 3.18 12.97
N ASP A 110 -3.08 3.22 12.33
CA ASP A 110 -3.57 2.09 11.54
C ASP A 110 -2.84 1.99 10.19
N VAL A 111 -2.74 0.77 9.67
CA VAL A 111 -2.11 0.49 8.38
C VAL A 111 -3.06 -0.31 7.50
N LEU A 112 -3.33 0.20 6.32
CA LEU A 112 -4.09 -0.46 5.27
C LEU A 112 -3.19 -0.67 4.06
N LEU A 113 -3.05 -1.90 3.59
CA LEU A 113 -2.45 -2.22 2.31
C LEU A 113 -3.57 -2.36 1.28
N LEU A 114 -3.53 -1.55 0.22
CA LEU A 114 -4.41 -1.73 -0.92
C LEU A 114 -4.02 -2.99 -1.70
N GLU A 115 -4.99 -3.55 -2.42
CA GLU A 115 -4.73 -4.66 -3.32
C GLU A 115 -3.86 -4.20 -4.52
N ASN A 116 -3.48 -5.10 -5.41
CA ASN A 116 -2.52 -4.82 -6.47
C ASN A 116 -3.06 -3.77 -7.47
N VAL A 117 -2.43 -2.58 -7.50
CA VAL A 117 -2.88 -1.48 -8.37
C VAL A 117 -2.90 -1.84 -9.85
N ARG A 118 -2.07 -2.80 -10.30
CA ARG A 118 -2.05 -3.26 -11.70
C ARG A 118 -3.22 -4.16 -12.08
N PHE A 119 -4.12 -4.47 -11.13
CA PHE A 119 -5.42 -5.05 -11.46
C PHE A 119 -6.30 -4.10 -12.28
N TYR A 120 -5.96 -2.81 -12.31
CA TYR A 120 -6.57 -1.81 -13.17
C TYR A 120 -5.60 -1.51 -14.32
N ALA A 121 -6.06 -1.63 -15.57
CA ALA A 121 -5.23 -1.30 -16.74
C ALA A 121 -4.95 0.22 -16.82
N GLU A 122 -5.83 0.99 -16.19
CA GLU A 122 -5.79 2.43 -15.98
C GLU A 122 -4.51 2.89 -15.27
N GLU A 123 -3.99 2.09 -14.33
CA GLU A 123 -2.71 2.35 -13.64
C GLU A 123 -1.54 2.44 -14.64
N GLU A 124 -1.44 1.50 -15.58
CA GLU A 124 -0.35 1.50 -16.57
C GLU A 124 -0.53 2.59 -17.63
N LYS A 125 -1.76 3.09 -17.81
CA LYS A 125 -2.08 4.19 -18.73
C LYS A 125 -1.96 5.57 -18.10
N ASN A 126 -1.69 5.64 -16.78
CA ASN A 126 -1.72 6.89 -16.02
C ASN A 126 -3.06 7.63 -16.22
N ASP A 127 -4.16 6.89 -16.12
CA ASP A 127 -5.49 7.43 -16.34
C ASP A 127 -5.84 8.49 -15.28
N PRO A 128 -6.26 9.71 -15.68
CA PRO A 128 -6.55 10.79 -14.74
C PRO A 128 -7.72 10.49 -13.79
N ASP A 129 -8.72 9.73 -14.22
CA ASP A 129 -9.89 9.44 -13.40
C ASP A 129 -9.56 8.34 -12.38
N PHE A 130 -8.74 7.36 -12.75
CA PHE A 130 -8.18 6.40 -11.80
C PHE A 130 -7.32 7.09 -10.73
N ALA A 131 -6.47 8.03 -11.13
CA ALA A 131 -5.67 8.81 -10.19
C ALA A 131 -6.54 9.64 -9.22
N LYS A 132 -7.67 10.19 -9.70
CA LYS A 132 -8.62 10.91 -8.83
C LYS A 132 -9.32 9.97 -7.85
N SER A 133 -9.65 8.74 -8.24
CA SER A 133 -10.27 7.77 -7.33
C SER A 133 -9.34 7.32 -6.20
N LEU A 134 -8.02 7.48 -6.37
CA LEU A 134 -7.03 7.19 -5.34
C LEU A 134 -6.75 8.38 -4.39
N ALA A 135 -7.09 9.60 -4.78
CA ALA A 135 -6.70 10.85 -4.11
C ALA A 135 -7.76 11.35 -3.12
#